data_AF-A0A369UH17-F1
#
_entry.id   AF-A0A369UH17-F1
#
_cell.length_a   1.000
_cell.length_b   1.000
_cell.length_c   1.000
_cell.angle_alpha   90.00
_cell.angle_beta   90.00
_cell.angle_gamma   90.00
#
_symmetry.space_group_name_H-M   'P 1'
#
loop_
_entity.id
_entity.type
_entity.pdbx_description
1 polymer ?
#
loop_
_entity_poly.entity_id
_entity_poly.type
_entity_poly.pdbx_seq_one_letter_code
_entity_poly.pdbx_strand_id
1 'polypeptide(L)'
;MLGSLLSIRRWTTEIKGDDLWFHFHLETDKYNAERHIEDDESVEYPSDWEAPIVWGNYHSCIISSNSWHFCGFKVCALKEYSLGMLDGLLLHLDPLPCDMEDPDRRVFRAYLLGHDTVVDHHIEFSRIKDTNSFAITWRGKIALTYAGYYEPAYEFAAKIHSLEAPEIGPASSTG
;
A
#
# COMPACT_ATOMS: atom_id res chain seq x y z
N MET A 1 7.95 -19.74 -2.24
CA MET A 1 7.42 -18.37 -2.14
C MET A 1 5.91 -18.47 -2.28
N LEU A 2 5.17 -18.34 -1.17
CA LEU A 2 3.71 -18.45 -1.11
C LEU A 2 3.08 -17.32 -1.93
N GLY A 3 2.03 -17.64 -2.69
CA GLY A 3 1.34 -16.74 -3.61
C GLY A 3 0.37 -15.78 -2.93
N SER A 4 0.71 -15.24 -1.75
CA SER A 4 -0.13 -14.28 -1.04
C SER A 4 -0.21 -12.97 -1.84
N LEU A 5 -1.35 -12.75 -2.50
CA LEU A 5 -1.58 -11.57 -3.33
C LEU A 5 -1.90 -10.36 -2.42
N LEU A 6 -1.12 -9.27 -2.58
CA LEU A 6 -1.49 -7.96 -2.03
C LEU A 6 -2.82 -7.53 -2.65
N SER A 7 -3.82 -7.32 -1.79
CA SER A 7 -5.14 -6.83 -2.19
C SER A 7 -5.42 -5.49 -1.52
N ILE A 8 -6.00 -4.54 -2.25
CA ILE A 8 -6.57 -3.33 -1.62
C ILE A 8 -7.79 -3.77 -0.82
N ARG A 9 -7.73 -3.64 0.51
CA ARG A 9 -8.88 -3.89 1.40
C ARG A 9 -9.72 -2.64 1.62
N ARG A 10 -9.14 -1.46 1.40
CA ARG A 10 -9.81 -0.18 1.61
C ARG A 10 -9.32 0.87 0.63
N TRP A 11 -10.26 1.51 -0.06
CA TRP A 11 -10.07 2.76 -0.78
C TRP A 11 -11.08 3.76 -0.24
N THR A 12 -10.58 4.85 0.36
CA THR A 12 -11.42 5.94 0.89
C THR A 12 -10.94 7.28 0.35
N THR A 13 -11.79 8.29 0.44
CA THR A 13 -11.47 9.67 0.03
C THR A 13 -11.51 10.63 1.21
N GLU A 14 -10.77 11.72 1.09
CA GLU A 14 -10.84 12.89 1.97
C GLU A 14 -10.84 14.15 1.10
N ILE A 15 -11.61 15.16 1.51
CA ILE A 15 -11.58 16.49 0.89
C ILE A 15 -10.76 17.42 1.79
N LYS A 16 -9.67 17.99 1.26
CA LYS A 16 -8.84 18.98 1.95
C LYS A 16 -8.87 20.29 1.18
N GLY A 17 -9.62 21.28 1.67
CA GLY A 17 -9.89 22.50 0.91
C GLY A 17 -10.64 22.17 -0.39
N ASP A 18 -10.08 22.60 -1.53
CA ASP A 18 -10.65 22.33 -2.85
C ASP A 18 -10.09 21.06 -3.52
N ASP A 19 -9.30 20.26 -2.80
CA ASP A 19 -8.62 19.08 -3.35
C ASP A 19 -9.24 17.76 -2.86
N LEU A 20 -9.30 16.79 -3.77
CA LEU A 20 -9.65 15.41 -3.47
C LEU A 20 -8.39 14.59 -3.21
N TRP A 21 -8.39 13.90 -2.07
CA TRP A 21 -7.32 13.02 -1.62
C TRP A 21 -7.84 11.60 -1.52
N PHE A 22 -6.99 10.63 -1.86
CA PHE A 22 -7.27 9.21 -1.66
C PHE A 22 -6.44 8.63 -0.52
N HIS A 23 -7.00 7.60 0.09
CA HIS A 23 -6.29 6.71 0.99
C HIS A 23 -6.47 5.28 0.54
N PHE A 24 -5.35 4.56 0.45
CA PHE A 24 -5.34 3.12 0.20
C PHE A 24 -4.82 2.38 1.42
N HIS A 25 -5.36 1.18 1.59
CA HIS A 25 -4.90 0.19 2.55
C HIS A 25 -4.84 -1.16 1.85
N LEU A 26 -3.62 -1.65 1.65
CA LEU A 26 -3.33 -2.97 1.13
C LEU A 26 -2.99 -3.89 2.28
N GLU A 27 -3.48 -5.10 2.19
CA GLU A 27 -3.14 -6.15 3.13
C GLU A 27 -3.15 -7.49 2.40
N THR A 28 -2.07 -8.26 2.54
CA THR A 28 -2.06 -9.66 2.09
C THR A 28 -3.01 -10.49 2.95
N ASP A 29 -3.37 -11.69 2.50
CA ASP A 29 -3.85 -12.67 3.47
C ASP A 29 -2.78 -12.93 4.55
N LYS A 30 -3.20 -13.54 5.67
CA LYS A 30 -2.24 -13.94 6.68
C LYS A 30 -1.20 -14.86 6.07
N TYR A 31 0.06 -14.69 6.44
CA TYR A 31 1.17 -15.49 5.92
C TYR A 31 0.99 -17.00 6.16
N ASN A 32 0.23 -17.37 7.19
CA ASN A 32 -0.15 -18.74 7.53
C ASN A 32 -1.56 -19.15 7.07
N ALA A 33 -2.21 -18.37 6.19
CA ALA A 33 -3.59 -18.66 5.76
C ALA A 33 -3.73 -19.98 4.98
N GLU A 34 -2.70 -20.35 4.21
CA GLU A 34 -2.72 -21.55 3.36
C GLU A 34 -2.21 -22.81 4.07
N ARG A 35 -1.44 -22.65 5.17
CA ARG A 35 -0.89 -23.76 5.93
C ARG A 35 -0.53 -23.36 7.35
N HIS A 36 -0.65 -24.29 8.28
CA HIS A 36 0.01 -24.18 9.57
C HIS A 36 1.53 -24.20 9.34
N ILE A 37 2.24 -23.24 9.93
CA ILE A 37 3.70 -23.19 9.87
C ILE A 37 4.20 -23.55 11.26
N GLU A 38 4.72 -24.77 11.41
CA GLU A 38 5.41 -25.19 12.62
C GLU A 38 6.81 -24.59 12.60
N ASP A 39 7.22 -24.00 13.73
CA ASP A 39 8.59 -23.56 13.93
C ASP A 39 9.31 -24.55 14.85
N ASP A 40 10.53 -24.89 14.49
CA ASP A 40 11.45 -25.61 15.37
C ASP A 40 12.50 -24.62 15.85
N GLU A 41 12.37 -24.20 17.12
CA GLU A 41 13.28 -23.25 17.76
C GLU A 41 14.75 -23.72 17.78
N SER A 42 15.02 -25.00 17.48
CA SER A 42 16.38 -25.56 17.39
C SER A 42 17.01 -25.43 15.99
N VAL A 43 16.26 -24.96 14.99
CA VAL A 43 16.74 -24.76 13.63
C VAL A 43 17.26 -23.34 13.44
N GLU A 44 18.52 -23.22 13.02
CA GLU A 44 19.08 -21.95 12.58
C GLU A 44 18.74 -21.73 11.10
N TYR A 45 17.98 -20.67 10.80
CA TYR A 45 17.57 -20.34 9.44
C TYR A 45 18.57 -19.39 8.77
N PRO A 46 18.78 -19.47 7.44
CA PRO A 46 19.74 -18.61 6.75
C PRO A 46 19.35 -17.12 6.74
N SER A 47 18.08 -16.80 6.99
CA SER A 47 17.58 -15.43 7.15
C SER A 47 16.28 -15.40 7.97
N ASP A 48 15.94 -14.23 8.53
CA ASP A 48 14.64 -14.00 9.19
C ASP A 48 13.47 -14.33 8.27
N TRP A 49 13.66 -14.17 6.95
CA TRP A 49 12.64 -14.49 5.96
C TRP A 49 12.42 -15.99 5.75
N GLU A 50 13.38 -16.81 6.13
CA GLU A 50 13.25 -18.26 6.07
C GLU A 50 12.77 -18.85 7.40
N ALA A 51 12.75 -18.07 8.49
CA ALA A 51 12.30 -18.50 9.81
C ALA A 51 10.75 -18.45 9.95
N PRO A 52 10.04 -19.59 10.08
CA PRO A 52 8.60 -19.67 10.29
C PRO A 52 8.02 -18.74 11.37
N ILE A 53 8.71 -18.62 12.50
CA ILE A 53 8.28 -17.80 13.64
C ILE A 53 8.08 -16.33 13.26
N VAL A 54 8.90 -15.81 12.36
CA VAL A 54 8.80 -14.45 11.85
C VAL A 54 7.46 -14.23 11.14
N TRP A 55 7.03 -15.21 10.35
CA TRP A 55 5.78 -15.13 9.58
C TRP A 55 4.56 -15.21 10.50
N GLY A 56 4.65 -16.06 11.54
CA GLY A 56 3.63 -16.15 12.59
C GLY A 56 3.48 -14.85 13.37
N ASN A 57 4.60 -14.17 13.67
CA ASN A 57 4.62 -12.95 14.48
C ASN A 57 4.12 -11.71 13.73
N TYR A 58 4.49 -11.54 12.45
CA TYR A 58 4.12 -10.35 11.68
C TYR A 58 2.75 -10.45 10.99
N HIS A 59 2.17 -11.65 10.95
CA HIS A 59 0.81 -11.97 10.48
C HIS A 59 0.52 -11.69 8.99
N SER A 60 0.67 -10.47 8.50
CA SER A 60 0.36 -10.05 7.12
C SER A 60 1.24 -8.87 6.71
N CYS A 61 1.40 -8.67 5.40
CA CYS A 61 2.03 -7.45 4.88
C CYS A 61 0.96 -6.39 4.72
N ILE A 62 1.17 -5.20 5.30
CA ILE A 62 0.28 -4.05 5.17
C ILE A 62 1.04 -2.89 4.52
N ILE A 63 0.42 -2.23 3.53
CA ILE A 63 0.87 -0.94 2.99
C ILE A 63 -0.30 0.04 3.05
N SER A 64 -0.15 1.15 3.78
CA SER A 64 -1.30 1.99 4.15
C SER A 64 -0.95 3.47 4.25
N SER A 65 -1.85 4.34 3.76
CA SER A 65 -1.75 5.80 3.94
C SER A 65 -2.62 6.34 5.07
N ASN A 66 -3.35 5.45 5.77
CA ASN A 66 -4.25 5.78 6.87
C ASN A 66 -4.09 4.87 8.11
N SER A 67 -3.03 4.04 8.14
CA SER A 67 -2.64 3.26 9.32
C SER A 67 -1.32 3.83 9.86
N TRP A 68 -1.22 3.98 11.19
CA TRP A 68 -0.09 4.59 11.92
C TRP A 68 0.20 6.06 11.59
N HIS A 69 -0.29 6.55 10.45
CA HIS A 69 -0.25 7.92 9.99
C HIS A 69 -1.44 8.18 9.05
N PHE A 70 -1.83 9.44 8.87
CA PHE A 70 -2.96 9.83 8.01
C PHE A 70 -2.53 10.89 6.98
N CYS A 71 -1.74 10.46 6.00
CA CYS A 71 -1.24 11.35 4.95
C CYS A 71 -2.24 11.44 3.79
N GLY A 72 -2.59 10.27 3.23
CA GLY A 72 -3.24 10.18 1.92
C GLY A 72 -2.38 10.77 0.80
N PHE A 73 -2.93 10.82 -0.40
CA PHE A 73 -2.31 11.50 -1.54
C PHE A 73 -3.35 12.28 -2.33
N LYS A 74 -2.97 13.51 -2.73
CA LYS A 74 -3.79 14.34 -3.61
C LYS A 74 -3.92 13.69 -4.97
N VAL A 75 -5.14 13.68 -5.50
CA VAL A 75 -5.47 13.11 -6.82
C VAL A 75 -5.70 14.23 -7.82
N CYS A 76 -6.63 15.14 -7.51
CA CYS A 76 -7.00 16.26 -8.36
C CYS A 76 -7.71 17.34 -7.53
N ALA A 77 -8.02 18.48 -8.16
CA ALA A 77 -8.99 19.39 -7.59
C ALA A 77 -10.38 18.73 -7.59
N LEU A 78 -11.19 18.96 -6.56
CA LEU A 78 -12.52 18.36 -6.41
C LEU A 78 -13.43 18.67 -7.60
N LYS A 79 -13.36 19.88 -8.15
CA LYS A 79 -14.13 20.32 -9.33
C LYS A 79 -13.76 19.59 -10.63
N GLU A 80 -12.57 19.01 -10.70
CA GLU A 80 -12.04 18.27 -11.86
C GLU A 80 -12.31 16.77 -11.74
N TYR A 81 -12.81 16.32 -10.58
CA TYR A 81 -13.04 14.92 -10.35
C TYR A 81 -14.14 14.37 -11.25
N SER A 82 -13.81 13.29 -11.95
CA SER A 82 -14.79 12.39 -12.56
C SER A 82 -14.20 10.99 -12.64
N LEU A 83 -15.06 9.97 -12.69
CA LEU A 83 -14.60 8.60 -12.91
C LEU A 83 -13.87 8.43 -14.25
N GLY A 84 -14.21 9.24 -15.26
CA GLY A 84 -13.50 9.25 -16.55
C GLY A 84 -12.08 9.80 -16.44
N MET A 85 -11.83 10.74 -15.52
CA MET A 85 -10.49 11.29 -15.28
C MET A 85 -9.55 10.25 -14.65
N LEU A 86 -10.08 9.36 -13.81
CA LEU A 86 -9.29 8.28 -13.22
C LEU A 86 -8.89 7.21 -14.25
N ASP A 87 -9.61 7.08 -15.37
CA ASP A 87 -9.31 6.05 -16.37
C ASP A 87 -7.99 6.36 -17.09
N GLY A 88 -6.99 5.51 -16.92
CA GLY A 88 -5.63 5.72 -17.41
C GLY A 88 -4.78 6.66 -16.55
N LEU A 89 -5.28 7.09 -15.38
CA LEU A 89 -4.49 7.91 -14.45
C LEU A 89 -3.28 7.11 -13.94
N LEU A 90 -2.10 7.70 -14.07
CA LEU A 90 -0.84 7.18 -13.52
C LEU A 90 -0.31 8.15 -12.47
N LEU A 91 -0.09 7.63 -11.25
CA LEU A 91 0.50 8.36 -10.14
C LEU A 91 1.90 7.83 -9.86
N HIS A 92 2.86 8.76 -9.70
CA HIS A 92 4.20 8.47 -9.20
C HIS A 92 4.36 9.18 -7.85
N LEU A 93 4.44 8.42 -6.76
CA LEU A 93 4.46 8.94 -5.39
C LEU A 93 5.74 8.49 -4.68
N ASP A 94 6.29 9.36 -3.83
CA ASP A 94 7.55 9.17 -3.11
C ASP A 94 8.71 8.69 -4.03
N PRO A 95 9.02 9.43 -5.13
CA PRO A 95 10.03 9.02 -6.10
C PRO A 95 11.43 8.96 -5.50
N LEU A 96 12.27 8.09 -6.04
CA LEU A 96 13.70 8.05 -5.71
C LEU A 96 14.51 9.10 -6.51
N PRO A 97 15.63 9.62 -5.95
CA PRO A 97 16.12 9.38 -4.59
C PRO A 97 15.28 10.13 -3.53
N CYS A 98 15.13 9.54 -2.36
CA CYS A 98 14.41 10.12 -1.24
C CYS A 98 15.14 9.84 0.09
N ASP A 99 14.84 10.63 1.12
CA ASP A 99 15.43 10.47 2.45
C ASP A 99 14.80 9.28 3.20
N MET A 100 15.50 8.14 3.23
CA MET A 100 15.00 6.87 3.78
C MET A 100 14.89 6.86 5.31
N GLU A 101 15.40 7.87 6.01
CA GLU A 101 15.41 7.95 7.47
C GLU A 101 14.19 8.68 8.04
N ASP A 102 13.48 9.46 7.21
CA ASP A 102 12.28 10.21 7.62
C ASP A 102 10.98 9.56 7.10
N PRO A 103 10.33 8.69 7.89
CA PRO A 103 9.09 8.03 7.50
C PRO A 103 7.87 8.96 7.57
N ASP A 104 7.95 10.11 8.24
CA ASP A 104 6.81 11.03 8.42
C ASP A 104 6.46 11.77 7.13
N ARG A 105 7.40 11.84 6.19
CA ARG A 105 7.21 12.47 4.88
C ARG A 105 6.60 11.56 3.81
N ARG A 106 6.37 10.29 4.13
CA ARG A 106 5.89 9.29 3.15
C ARG A 106 4.38 9.24 3.06
N VAL A 107 3.89 9.06 1.83
CA VAL A 107 2.45 8.86 1.57
C VAL A 107 1.98 7.56 2.22
N PHE A 108 2.78 6.51 2.11
CA PHE A 108 2.47 5.17 2.62
C PHE A 108 3.47 4.73 3.68
N ARG A 109 2.97 4.02 4.68
CA ARG A 109 3.79 3.22 5.61
C ARG A 109 3.59 1.75 5.33
N ALA A 110 4.63 0.97 5.57
CA ALA A 110 4.55 -0.48 5.48
C ALA A 110 4.68 -1.14 6.86
N TYR A 111 4.09 -2.32 6.95
CA TYR A 111 4.36 -3.29 7.99
C TYR A 111 4.63 -4.63 7.30
N LEU A 112 5.88 -5.08 7.28
CA LEU A 112 6.30 -6.32 6.61
C LEU A 112 6.99 -7.25 7.61
N LEU A 113 8.14 -6.81 8.13
CA LEU A 113 8.91 -7.42 9.21
C LEU A 113 9.04 -6.45 10.39
N GLY A 114 8.06 -5.56 10.52
CA GLY A 114 8.15 -4.35 11.31
C GLY A 114 7.82 -3.14 10.44
N HIS A 115 8.08 -1.94 10.96
CA HIS A 115 7.80 -0.68 10.26
C HIS A 115 8.87 -0.37 9.21
N ASP A 116 8.83 -1.13 8.13
CA ASP A 116 9.71 -0.97 6.97
C ASP A 116 9.27 0.19 6.06
N THR A 117 10.18 0.60 5.18
CA THR A 117 9.97 1.74 4.28
C THR A 117 9.55 1.27 2.90
N VAL A 118 8.49 1.89 2.38
CA VAL A 118 8.03 1.75 1.00
C VAL A 118 8.15 3.07 0.26
N VAL A 119 8.60 3.01 -1.00
CA VAL A 119 8.88 4.17 -1.84
C VAL A 119 8.69 3.85 -3.32
N ASP A 120 8.85 4.86 -4.17
CA ASP A 120 8.86 4.76 -5.63
C ASP A 120 7.58 4.12 -6.18
N HIS A 121 6.45 4.62 -5.69
CA HIS A 121 5.15 4.04 -5.97
C HIS A 121 4.65 4.45 -7.35
N HIS A 122 4.31 3.47 -8.17
CA HIS A 122 3.63 3.65 -9.44
C HIS A 122 2.24 3.01 -9.36
N ILE A 123 1.20 3.84 -9.39
CA ILE A 123 -0.21 3.41 -9.30
C ILE A 123 -0.91 3.78 -10.60
N GLU A 124 -1.47 2.79 -11.27
CA GLU A 124 -2.21 2.93 -12.52
C GLU A 124 -3.65 2.47 -12.33
N PHE A 125 -4.59 3.28 -12.81
CA PHE A 125 -6.02 3.00 -12.79
C PHE A 125 -6.52 2.70 -14.20
N SER A 126 -7.31 1.64 -14.35
CA SER A 126 -7.99 1.31 -15.60
C SER A 126 -9.45 1.03 -15.32
N ARG A 127 -10.34 1.87 -15.85
CA ARG A 127 -11.77 1.73 -15.59
C ARG A 127 -12.30 0.49 -16.30
N ILE A 128 -13.07 -0.31 -15.58
CA ILE A 128 -13.79 -1.43 -16.19
C ILE A 128 -14.96 -0.85 -16.96
N LYS A 129 -15.01 -1.13 -18.26
CA LYS A 129 -15.96 -0.56 -19.21
C LYS A 129 -17.40 -0.63 -18.69
N ASP A 130 -18.11 0.49 -18.78
CA ASP A 130 -19.51 0.64 -18.39
C ASP A 130 -19.79 0.38 -16.88
N THR A 131 -18.77 0.49 -16.03
CA THR A 131 -18.92 0.35 -14.56
C THR A 131 -18.30 1.54 -13.80
N ASN A 132 -18.47 1.56 -12.48
CA ASN A 132 -17.74 2.46 -11.58
C ASN A 132 -16.54 1.76 -10.89
N SER A 133 -16.15 0.59 -11.40
CA SER A 133 -15.04 -0.20 -10.88
C SER A 133 -13.77 -0.02 -11.71
N PHE A 134 -12.63 -0.21 -11.07
CA PHE A 134 -11.31 -0.07 -11.67
C PHE A 134 -10.49 -1.33 -11.45
N ALA A 135 -9.72 -1.71 -12.46
CA ALA A 135 -8.51 -2.48 -12.26
C ALA A 135 -7.40 -1.53 -11.84
N ILE A 136 -6.63 -1.88 -10.81
CA ILE A 136 -5.53 -1.07 -10.30
C ILE A 136 -4.26 -1.91 -10.33
N THR A 137 -3.23 -1.37 -10.97
CA THR A 137 -1.88 -1.93 -10.90
C THR A 137 -1.03 -1.01 -10.04
N TRP A 138 -0.45 -1.56 -8.97
CA TRP A 138 0.44 -0.81 -8.09
C TRP A 138 1.77 -1.54 -7.96
N ARG A 139 2.86 -0.83 -8.24
CA ARG A 139 4.24 -1.27 -7.99
C ARG A 139 4.98 -0.29 -7.09
N GLY A 140 6.01 -0.76 -6.41
CA GLY A 140 6.92 0.08 -5.67
C GLY A 140 8.08 -0.72 -5.08
N LYS A 141 8.91 -0.04 -4.31
CA LYS A 141 10.10 -0.62 -3.68
C LYS A 141 9.98 -0.68 -2.17
N ILE A 142 10.67 -1.63 -1.56
CA ILE A 142 10.76 -1.85 -0.12
C ILE A 142 12.22 -1.82 0.31
N ALA A 143 12.49 -1.12 1.41
CA ALA A 143 13.74 -1.20 2.17
C ALA A 143 13.42 -1.76 3.57
N LEU A 144 14.23 -2.70 4.06
CA LEU A 144 14.07 -3.32 5.37
C LEU A 144 14.64 -2.41 6.48
N THR A 145 14.12 -1.19 6.55
CA THR A 145 14.62 -0.13 7.45
C THR A 145 14.42 -0.48 8.92
N TYR A 146 13.43 -1.32 9.25
CA TYR A 146 13.27 -1.81 10.62
C TYR A 146 14.48 -2.63 11.10
N ALA A 147 15.11 -3.36 10.18
CA ALA A 147 16.35 -4.11 10.41
C ALA A 147 17.62 -3.30 10.12
N GLY A 148 17.51 -1.98 9.86
CA GLY A 148 18.64 -1.09 9.59
C GLY A 148 19.16 -1.12 8.15
N TYR A 149 18.44 -1.74 7.21
CA TYR A 149 18.81 -1.77 5.79
C TYR A 149 18.00 -0.73 5.00
N TYR A 150 18.64 0.39 4.65
CA TYR A 150 17.99 1.54 4.03
C TYR A 150 17.99 1.52 2.49
N GLU A 151 18.69 0.57 1.87
CA GLU A 151 18.65 0.39 0.42
C GLU A 151 17.30 -0.22 0.00
N PRO A 152 16.55 0.40 -0.95
CA PRO A 152 15.29 -0.15 -1.46
C PRO A 152 15.56 -1.31 -2.44
N ALA A 153 16.04 -2.42 -1.89
CA ALA A 153 16.52 -3.59 -2.63
C ALA A 153 15.41 -4.55 -3.08
N TYR A 154 14.19 -4.40 -2.55
CA TYR A 154 13.06 -5.27 -2.83
C TYR A 154 11.97 -4.54 -3.60
N GLU A 155 11.15 -5.28 -4.33
CA GLU A 155 10.04 -4.75 -5.10
C GLU A 155 8.74 -5.45 -4.69
N PHE A 156 7.63 -4.72 -4.77
CA PHE A 156 6.30 -5.30 -4.66
C PHE A 156 5.45 -4.95 -5.87
N ALA A 157 4.48 -5.82 -6.15
CA ALA A 157 3.43 -5.56 -7.11
C ALA A 157 2.08 -6.06 -6.58
N ALA A 158 1.07 -5.23 -6.70
CA ALA A 158 -0.32 -5.56 -6.45
C ALA A 158 -1.12 -5.38 -7.76
N LYS A 159 -1.97 -6.36 -8.06
CA LYS A 159 -2.91 -6.32 -9.19
C LYS A 159 -4.31 -6.54 -8.65
N ILE A 160 -5.11 -5.49 -8.69
CA ILE A 160 -6.49 -5.49 -8.25
C ILE A 160 -7.35 -5.52 -9.51
N HIS A 161 -8.16 -6.56 -9.66
CA HIS A 161 -8.90 -6.79 -10.89
C HIS A 161 -10.21 -6.03 -10.99
N SER A 162 -10.83 -5.73 -9.85
CA SER A 162 -12.07 -4.96 -9.78
C SER A 162 -12.23 -4.36 -8.39
N LEU A 163 -12.18 -3.04 -8.30
CA LEU A 163 -12.46 -2.30 -7.08
C LEU A 163 -13.39 -1.13 -7.41
N GLU A 164 -14.53 -1.07 -6.74
CA GLU A 164 -15.47 0.02 -6.90
C GLU A 164 -14.86 1.33 -6.39
N ALA A 165 -14.98 2.40 -7.16
CA ALA A 165 -14.53 3.71 -6.72
C ALA A 165 -15.37 4.18 -5.51
N PRO A 166 -14.74 4.76 -4.49
CA PRO A 166 -15.45 5.23 -3.31
C PRO A 166 -16.39 6.37 -3.67
N GLU A 167 -17.49 6.46 -2.92
CA GLU A 167 -18.30 7.67 -2.89
C GLU A 167 -17.47 8.83 -2.32
N ILE A 168 -17.55 9.98 -2.95
CA ILE A 168 -16.99 11.20 -2.39
C ILE A 168 -17.98 11.72 -1.34
N GLY A 169 -17.60 11.62 -0.06
CA GLY A 169 -18.37 12.19 1.03
C GLY A 169 -18.52 13.71 0.91
N PRO A 170 -19.49 14.34 1.58
CA PRO A 170 -19.62 15.80 1.60
C PRO A 170 -18.32 16.42 2.13
N ALA A 171 -17.91 17.56 1.56
CA ALA A 171 -16.76 18.31 2.04
C ALA A 171 -16.91 18.53 3.55
N SER A 172 -15.90 18.12 4.32
CA SER A 172 -15.82 18.43 5.75
C SER A 172 -15.92 19.95 5.88
N SER A 173 -17.07 20.45 6.28
CA SER A 173 -17.24 21.86 6.58
C SER A 173 -16.44 22.13 7.85
N THR A 174 -15.20 22.59 7.70
CA THR A 174 -14.42 23.17 8.78
C THR A 174 -15.15 24.43 9.22
N GLY A 175 -15.85 24.34 10.35
CA GLY A 175 -16.31 25.50 11.12
C GLY A 175 -15.16 26.13 11.91
#